data_AF-A0A8T5XL14-F1
#
_entry.id   AF-A0A8T5XL14-F1
#
_cell.length_a   1.000
_cell.length_b   1.000
_cell.length_c   1.000
_cell.angle_alpha   90.00
_cell.angle_beta   90.00
_cell.angle_gamma   90.00
#
_symmetry.space_group_name_H-M   'P 1'
#
loop_
_entity.id
_entity.type
_entity.pdbx_description
1 polymer ?
#
loop_
_entity_poly.entity_id
_entity_poly.type
_entity_poly.pdbx_seq_one_letter_code
_entity_poly.pdbx_strand_id
1 'polypeptide(L)'
;MKQGIKLFIITIFILVFITTNVYADGNSYWKEVKTVNISGESRKVNTVYINLNNKNIRLESVLANNKVGEVKELKNMAEKLEKNNSEVIAAVNATFFNAYTDLQPQGTIQSNGKILHIGGLGSVIGFSGDNNVDIRNLKISIEGSINGSFEYPNNWYAWGINHDYSDPNANVVYTPIYGDKTKKHNNTSIVISKGKVIKITKGQANIPKDGYTLVLGNKDLVNRFKVGDKVSYRYKFESDGKKISWDNIRTTIGAGPTLLKDGIILADGEKEGFKEDKININRAQRSFIGVTDKNILVIGTVGSVTMKELAKITKNMGLKDAMNLDGGASSGLFYKGSYLTKPGRKISNALVVTKLKEKPIRLKLNGQEVFFDNDPYIIKNEVMVPLRDTFETLKANVGWDSETSSIIIKKDDTLIKLKTGSNLANINGKEVKLKVAVTIKNGHSYVPVSIFKKAFGGKVSLNKNKRIVTMNLDTKNILEMYNKAKNEEENGNTKKAKKLYLETLKINKNHSTALKKVSRLLAKEGNFTDAVKYYNRYLEIVENDKWVRSSLGWAYYSLKDMENAEKTFKYLTEKYPDNVSFWMALGAVYCNYNVKEYDESRKCYNAALNLEPNDNQKNTIKKQLEYIEKHD
;
A
#
# COMPACT_ATOMS: atom_id res chain seq x y z
N MET A 1 -7.28 78.21 34.47
CA MET A 1 -7.92 76.90 34.20
C MET A 1 -8.03 76.71 32.69
N LYS A 2 -7.41 75.64 32.17
CA LYS A 2 -7.58 74.93 30.87
C LYS A 2 -7.50 75.77 29.58
N GLN A 3 -6.34 75.85 28.91
CA GLN A 3 -5.78 74.89 27.91
C GLN A 3 -6.72 74.53 26.76
N GLY A 4 -6.33 74.93 25.55
CA GLY A 4 -6.78 74.38 24.27
C GLY A 4 -5.59 74.21 23.34
N ILE A 5 -4.92 73.06 23.41
CA ILE A 5 -3.86 72.64 22.49
C ILE A 5 -4.54 72.11 21.21
N LYS A 6 -4.27 72.73 20.06
CA LYS A 6 -4.65 72.19 18.75
C LYS A 6 -3.69 71.03 18.41
N LEU A 7 -4.19 69.81 18.48
CA LEU A 7 -3.49 68.59 18.08
C LEU A 7 -3.58 68.42 16.56
N PHE A 8 -2.44 68.48 15.87
CA PHE A 8 -2.33 68.17 14.44
C PHE A 8 -2.27 66.64 14.29
N ILE A 9 -3.33 66.02 13.76
CA ILE A 9 -3.35 64.59 13.45
C ILE A 9 -2.63 64.41 12.10
N ILE A 10 -1.40 63.92 12.14
CA ILE A 10 -0.69 63.43 10.95
C ILE A 10 -1.17 62.01 10.70
N THR A 11 -2.10 61.86 9.76
CA THR A 11 -2.52 60.56 9.23
C THR A 11 -1.41 60.00 8.34
N ILE A 12 -0.59 59.09 8.88
CA ILE A 12 0.37 58.32 8.09
C ILE A 12 -0.42 57.33 7.23
N PHE A 13 -0.57 57.64 5.94
CA PHE A 13 -0.95 56.66 4.92
C PHE A 13 0.21 55.68 4.74
N ILE A 14 0.08 54.46 5.30
CA ILE A 14 0.95 53.35 4.91
C ILE A 14 0.52 52.92 3.51
N LEU A 15 1.20 53.44 2.49
CA LEU A 15 1.11 52.95 1.12
C LEU A 15 1.74 51.55 1.08
N VAL A 16 0.92 50.50 1.21
CA VAL A 16 1.34 49.16 0.84
C VAL A 16 1.37 49.11 -0.69
N PHE A 17 2.55 49.25 -1.27
CA PHE A 17 2.77 48.88 -2.67
C PHE A 17 2.58 47.37 -2.80
N ILE A 18 1.35 46.96 -3.10
CA ILE A 18 1.09 45.64 -3.66
C ILE A 18 1.57 45.72 -5.11
N THR A 19 2.85 45.41 -5.33
CA THR A 19 3.30 45.05 -6.66
C THR A 19 2.64 43.72 -6.99
N THR A 20 1.49 43.78 -7.67
CA THR A 20 0.99 42.64 -8.42
C THR A 20 2.00 42.40 -9.53
N ASN A 21 2.97 41.53 -9.28
CA ASN A 21 3.74 40.94 -10.36
C ASN A 21 2.73 40.19 -11.24
N VAL A 22 2.33 40.84 -12.33
CA VAL A 22 1.77 40.19 -13.51
C VAL A 22 2.91 39.35 -14.06
N TYR A 23 3.02 38.11 -13.59
CA TYR A 23 4.05 37.21 -14.07
C TYR A 23 3.73 36.86 -15.52
N ALA A 24 4.59 37.34 -16.42
CA ALA A 24 4.69 36.79 -17.76
C ALA A 24 4.84 35.26 -17.67
N ASP A 25 4.26 34.57 -18.64
CA ASP A 25 4.18 33.11 -18.83
C ASP A 25 5.56 32.40 -18.98
N GLY A 26 6.66 33.06 -18.58
CA GLY A 26 8.04 32.70 -18.95
C GLY A 26 8.84 31.87 -17.94
N ASN A 27 8.58 31.95 -16.63
CA ASN A 27 9.38 31.23 -15.63
C ASN A 27 8.55 30.21 -14.85
N SER A 28 8.75 28.92 -15.16
CA SER A 28 8.08 27.81 -14.46
C SER A 28 8.53 27.62 -13.00
N TYR A 29 9.57 28.33 -12.57
CA TYR A 29 10.08 28.32 -11.20
C TYR A 29 10.94 29.58 -10.96
N TRP A 30 11.06 30.01 -9.70
CA TRP A 30 11.95 31.10 -9.28
C TRP A 30 12.26 31.00 -7.78
N LYS A 31 13.28 31.73 -7.31
CA LYS A 31 13.57 31.90 -5.88
C LYS A 31 13.19 33.30 -5.42
N GLU A 32 12.83 33.44 -4.16
CA GLU A 32 12.58 34.72 -3.51
C GLU A 32 13.12 34.70 -2.07
N VAL A 33 13.52 35.87 -1.56
CA VAL A 33 13.83 36.05 -0.14
C VAL A 33 12.92 37.15 0.37
N LYS A 34 11.95 36.78 1.22
CA LYS A 34 11.00 37.73 1.81
C LYS A 34 11.44 38.12 3.21
N THR A 35 11.33 39.39 3.55
CA THR A 35 11.44 39.85 4.94
C THR A 35 10.03 39.96 5.51
N VAL A 36 9.76 39.25 6.60
CA VAL A 36 8.48 39.27 7.31
C VAL A 36 8.69 39.78 8.74
N ASN A 37 7.81 40.66 9.20
CA ASN A 37 7.84 41.14 10.59
C ASN A 37 6.92 40.25 11.44
N ILE A 38 7.49 39.65 12.48
CA ILE A 38 6.80 38.72 13.36
C ILE A 38 7.16 39.07 14.80
N SER A 39 6.16 39.39 15.59
CA SER A 39 6.34 39.69 17.02
C SER A 39 7.38 40.81 17.27
N GLY A 40 7.41 41.81 16.39
CA GLY A 40 8.34 42.95 16.47
C GLY A 40 9.71 42.72 15.83
N GLU A 41 10.03 41.51 15.37
CA GLU A 41 11.33 41.20 14.76
C GLU A 41 11.21 40.85 13.27
N SER A 42 12.15 41.35 12.46
CA SER A 42 12.25 40.98 11.06
C SER A 42 12.90 39.60 10.90
N ARG A 43 12.32 38.78 10.02
CA ARG A 43 12.81 37.44 9.65
C ARG A 43 12.93 37.31 8.14
N LYS A 44 14.04 36.73 7.67
CA LYS A 44 14.21 36.36 6.26
C LYS A 44 13.63 34.97 6.02
N VAL A 45 12.80 34.85 4.99
CA VAL A 45 12.19 33.60 4.53
C VAL A 45 12.77 33.31 3.15
N ASN A 46 13.60 32.27 3.05
CA ASN A 46 14.12 31.80 1.77
C ASN A 46 13.09 30.88 1.13
N THR A 47 12.71 31.12 -0.12
CA THR A 47 11.67 30.35 -0.80
C THR A 47 12.05 30.02 -2.24
N VAL A 48 11.52 28.90 -2.71
CA VAL A 48 11.49 28.56 -4.13
C VAL A 48 10.03 28.28 -4.49
N TYR A 49 9.59 28.94 -5.56
CA TYR A 49 8.28 28.78 -6.17
C TYR A 49 8.40 27.92 -7.43
N ILE A 50 7.47 26.98 -7.61
CA ILE A 50 7.44 26.08 -8.77
C ILE A 50 6.00 25.97 -9.30
N ASN A 51 5.79 26.30 -10.57
CA ASN A 51 4.51 26.16 -11.25
C ASN A 51 4.26 24.69 -11.65
N LEU A 52 3.41 24.01 -10.89
CA LEU A 52 3.09 22.59 -11.10
C LEU A 52 2.15 22.35 -12.30
N ASN A 53 1.61 23.40 -12.90
CA ASN A 53 0.88 23.28 -14.16
C ASN A 53 1.82 22.95 -15.33
N ASN A 54 3.11 23.26 -15.20
CA ASN A 54 4.12 22.78 -16.14
C ASN A 54 4.30 21.25 -15.98
N LYS A 55 3.84 20.50 -16.97
CA LYS A 55 3.86 19.02 -16.98
C LYS A 55 5.25 18.40 -17.23
N ASN A 56 6.28 19.23 -17.38
CA ASN A 56 7.67 18.80 -17.38
C ASN A 56 8.27 18.82 -15.98
N ILE A 57 7.61 19.41 -14.99
CA ILE A 57 8.07 19.35 -13.60
C ILE A 57 7.81 17.95 -13.04
N ARG A 58 8.80 17.41 -12.34
CA ARG A 58 8.72 16.14 -11.63
C ARG A 58 9.26 16.28 -10.22
N LEU A 59 8.54 15.70 -9.27
CA LEU A 59 8.91 15.66 -7.87
C LEU A 59 9.21 14.23 -7.46
N GLU A 60 10.35 14.03 -6.82
CA GLU A 60 10.76 12.73 -6.31
C GLU A 60 11.18 12.86 -4.85
N SER A 61 10.67 11.95 -4.01
CA SER A 61 11.23 11.75 -2.69
C SER A 61 12.46 10.86 -2.82
N VAL A 62 13.53 11.24 -2.16
CA VAL A 62 14.82 10.54 -2.20
C VAL A 62 15.25 10.16 -0.80
N LEU A 63 15.79 8.95 -0.68
CA LEU A 63 16.52 8.51 0.51
C LEU A 63 18.01 8.69 0.29
N ALA A 64 18.74 9.03 1.35
CA ALA A 64 20.19 9.02 1.34
C ALA A 64 20.69 7.64 0.90
N ASN A 65 21.57 7.63 -0.11
CA ASN A 65 22.11 6.42 -0.73
C ASN A 65 21.06 5.38 -1.19
N ASN A 66 19.81 5.81 -1.43
CA ASN A 66 18.67 4.93 -1.73
C ASN A 66 18.42 3.87 -0.65
N LYS A 67 18.65 4.20 0.64
CA LYS A 67 18.48 3.24 1.73
C LYS A 67 17.89 3.91 2.98
N VAL A 68 17.12 3.13 3.75
CA VAL A 68 16.70 3.54 5.09
C VAL A 68 17.87 3.48 6.08
N GLY A 69 17.94 4.42 7.02
CA GLY A 69 18.96 4.44 8.07
C GLY A 69 20.31 4.99 7.62
N GLU A 70 20.38 5.70 6.50
CA GLU A 70 21.58 6.38 6.04
C GLU A 70 21.35 7.90 5.92
N VAL A 71 22.42 8.68 5.86
CA VAL A 71 22.37 10.15 5.72
C VAL A 71 23.36 10.65 4.68
N LYS A 72 23.00 11.75 4.00
CA LYS A 72 23.83 12.39 2.96
C LYS A 72 23.61 13.89 2.92
N GLU A 73 24.55 14.60 2.29
CA GLU A 73 24.39 16.01 1.94
C GLU A 73 23.20 16.21 0.99
N LEU A 74 22.37 17.22 1.24
CA LEU A 74 21.19 17.54 0.42
C LEU A 74 21.54 17.74 -1.05
N LYS A 75 22.61 18.52 -1.33
CA LYS A 75 23.14 18.73 -2.68
C LYS A 75 23.42 17.41 -3.41
N ASN A 76 24.16 16.50 -2.77
CA ASN A 76 24.54 15.23 -3.39
C ASN A 76 23.34 14.31 -3.63
N MET A 77 22.29 14.40 -2.82
CA MET A 77 21.04 13.68 -3.08
C MET A 77 20.28 14.30 -4.26
N ALA A 78 20.23 15.63 -4.34
CA ALA A 78 19.57 16.35 -5.42
C ALA A 78 20.25 16.08 -6.78
N GLU A 79 21.57 16.27 -6.85
CA GLU A 79 22.37 16.12 -8.08
C GLU A 79 22.37 14.70 -8.64
N LYS A 80 22.09 13.67 -7.81
CA LYS A 80 21.92 12.29 -8.28
C LYS A 80 20.74 12.12 -9.24
N LEU A 81 19.77 13.03 -9.21
CA LEU A 81 18.63 13.03 -10.13
C LEU A 81 18.84 13.90 -11.37
N GLU A 82 19.98 14.59 -11.48
CA GLU A 82 20.41 15.20 -12.73
C GLU A 82 20.65 14.09 -13.78
N LYS A 83 20.03 14.20 -14.94
CA LYS A 83 20.17 13.24 -16.03
C LYS A 83 20.29 13.99 -17.34
N ASN A 84 20.78 13.33 -18.40
CA ASN A 84 20.84 13.94 -19.74
C ASN A 84 19.51 14.50 -20.24
N ASN A 85 18.37 14.05 -19.69
CA ASN A 85 17.03 14.49 -20.02
C ASN A 85 16.30 15.29 -18.92
N SER A 86 16.96 15.69 -17.83
CA SER A 86 16.33 16.44 -16.74
C SER A 86 17.32 17.30 -15.96
N GLU A 87 16.90 18.53 -15.63
CA GLU A 87 17.63 19.46 -14.76
C GLU A 87 17.05 19.50 -13.34
N VAL A 88 17.91 19.55 -12.32
CA VAL A 88 17.55 19.75 -10.92
C VAL A 88 17.28 21.23 -10.67
N ILE A 89 16.05 21.53 -10.26
CA ILE A 89 15.59 22.90 -10.00
C ILE A 89 15.84 23.27 -8.56
N ALA A 90 15.36 22.41 -7.65
CA ALA A 90 15.40 22.67 -6.23
C ALA A 90 15.36 21.37 -5.43
N ALA A 91 15.80 21.45 -4.19
CA ALA A 91 15.58 20.38 -3.23
C ALA A 91 15.39 20.96 -1.82
N VAL A 92 14.58 20.29 -1.02
CA VAL A 92 14.33 20.63 0.39
C VAL A 92 14.44 19.36 1.23
N ASN A 93 14.95 19.47 2.45
CA ASN A 93 14.85 18.36 3.40
C ASN A 93 13.37 18.01 3.64
N ALA A 94 13.04 16.75 3.89
CA ALA A 94 11.63 16.31 3.94
C ALA A 94 11.20 15.81 5.33
N THR A 95 11.15 14.50 5.53
CA THR A 95 10.65 13.89 6.76
C THR A 95 11.67 13.92 7.91
N PHE A 96 11.14 13.93 9.14
CA PHE A 96 11.91 13.72 10.37
C PHE A 96 12.69 12.40 10.32
N PHE A 97 13.78 12.32 11.08
CA PHE A 97 14.55 11.10 11.25
C PHE A 97 15.32 11.08 12.58
N ASN A 98 15.69 9.88 13.02
CA ASN A 98 16.44 9.66 14.25
C ASN A 98 17.92 10.02 14.10
N ALA A 99 18.22 11.32 14.06
CA ALA A 99 19.53 11.83 13.67
C ALA A 99 20.72 11.46 14.57
N TYR A 100 20.46 10.92 15.76
CA TYR A 100 21.48 10.59 16.76
C TYR A 100 21.57 9.11 17.12
N THR A 101 20.72 8.27 16.50
CA THR A 101 20.68 6.83 16.78
C THR A 101 20.75 6.02 15.49
N ASP A 102 19.62 5.50 15.00
CA ASP A 102 19.56 4.60 13.86
C ASP A 102 19.35 5.28 12.51
N LEU A 103 19.25 6.62 12.51
CA LEU A 103 19.09 7.46 11.31
C LEU A 103 17.82 7.15 10.51
N GLN A 104 16.90 6.33 11.04
CA GLN A 104 15.71 5.93 10.31
C GLN A 104 14.75 7.11 10.13
N PRO A 105 14.11 7.26 8.96
CA PRO A 105 13.02 8.20 8.78
C PRO A 105 11.88 7.94 9.77
N GLN A 106 11.08 8.96 10.07
CA GLN A 106 9.95 8.86 10.99
C GLN A 106 8.60 9.10 10.30
N GLY A 107 8.59 9.73 9.11
CA GLY A 107 7.37 9.95 8.32
C GLY A 107 7.28 9.05 7.10
N THR A 108 6.13 9.09 6.44
CA THR A 108 5.86 8.31 5.22
C THR A 108 6.71 8.81 4.04
N ILE A 109 7.30 7.90 3.29
CA ILE A 109 8.06 8.21 2.07
C ILE A 109 7.54 7.31 0.95
N GLN A 110 7.08 7.92 -0.13
CA GLN A 110 6.68 7.24 -1.36
C GLN A 110 7.40 7.87 -2.54
N SER A 111 7.95 7.04 -3.42
CA SER A 111 8.62 7.46 -4.64
C SER A 111 8.22 6.51 -5.76
N ASN A 112 7.91 7.04 -6.95
CA ASN A 112 7.45 6.23 -8.10
C ASN A 112 6.29 5.26 -7.77
N GLY A 113 5.33 5.70 -6.96
CA GLY A 113 4.18 4.89 -6.53
C GLY A 113 4.54 3.79 -5.51
N LYS A 114 5.82 3.63 -5.16
CA LYS A 114 6.31 2.62 -4.21
C LYS A 114 6.46 3.25 -2.84
N ILE A 115 5.77 2.70 -1.83
CA ILE A 115 5.96 3.10 -0.44
C ILE A 115 7.32 2.56 0.04
N LEU A 116 8.22 3.46 0.37
CA LEU A 116 9.58 3.16 0.81
C LEU A 116 9.67 3.05 2.33
N HIS A 117 8.85 3.84 3.03
CA HIS A 117 8.79 3.91 4.48
C HIS A 117 7.40 4.39 4.90
N ILE A 118 6.85 3.87 6.00
CA ILE A 118 5.57 4.35 6.57
C ILE A 118 5.87 5.00 7.92
N GLY A 119 5.43 6.24 8.08
CA GLY A 119 5.37 6.93 9.36
C GLY A 119 3.94 7.04 9.86
N GLY A 120 3.77 7.24 11.16
CA GLY A 120 2.45 7.28 11.81
C GLY A 120 2.05 8.64 12.38
N LEU A 121 2.86 9.68 12.21
CA LEU A 121 2.67 11.00 12.81
C LEU A 121 2.60 12.10 11.75
N GLY A 122 1.81 13.12 12.04
CA GLY A 122 1.70 14.33 11.22
C GLY A 122 0.96 14.18 9.89
N SER A 123 0.91 15.29 9.17
CA SER A 123 0.41 15.35 7.80
C SER A 123 1.39 14.78 6.79
N VAL A 124 0.83 14.41 5.64
CA VAL A 124 1.55 14.04 4.42
C VAL A 124 1.17 14.97 3.29
N ILE A 125 2.09 15.16 2.35
CA ILE A 125 1.84 15.79 1.06
C ILE A 125 2.09 14.75 -0.05
N GLY A 126 1.07 14.54 -0.89
CA GLY A 126 1.10 13.68 -2.06
C GLY A 126 1.15 14.49 -3.36
N PHE A 127 1.91 14.00 -4.34
CA PHE A 127 1.98 14.53 -5.70
C PHE A 127 1.55 13.45 -6.68
N SER A 128 0.46 13.69 -7.42
CA SER A 128 0.03 12.79 -8.50
C SER A 128 0.93 12.89 -9.74
N GLY A 129 0.78 11.97 -10.69
CA GLY A 129 1.46 12.04 -11.99
C GLY A 129 1.10 13.27 -12.84
N ASP A 130 -0.01 13.94 -12.52
CA ASP A 130 -0.43 15.21 -13.11
C ASP A 130 0.05 16.43 -12.32
N ASN A 131 0.87 16.24 -11.29
CA ASN A 131 1.31 17.26 -10.33
C ASN A 131 0.16 17.95 -9.58
N ASN A 132 -0.99 17.31 -9.43
CA ASN A 132 -1.97 17.72 -8.43
C ASN A 132 -1.43 17.39 -7.04
N VAL A 133 -1.60 18.32 -6.10
CA VAL A 133 -1.11 18.25 -4.73
C VAL A 133 -2.24 17.92 -3.78
N ASP A 134 -1.93 17.11 -2.76
CA ASP A 134 -2.88 16.76 -1.72
C ASP A 134 -2.18 16.72 -0.36
N ILE A 135 -2.59 17.60 0.58
CA ILE A 135 -2.07 17.63 1.95
C ILE A 135 -3.19 17.20 2.92
N ARG A 136 -2.90 16.19 3.74
CA ARG A 136 -3.84 15.64 4.74
C ARG A 136 -3.15 14.78 5.79
N ASN A 137 -3.89 14.40 6.84
CA ASN A 137 -3.49 13.29 7.69
C ASN A 137 -3.78 11.96 6.96
N LEU A 138 -2.78 11.10 6.82
CA LEU A 138 -2.90 9.85 6.07
C LEU A 138 -2.47 8.69 6.93
N LYS A 139 -3.42 7.79 7.20
CA LYS A 139 -3.15 6.49 7.80
C LYS A 139 -3.00 5.45 6.70
N ILE A 140 -1.85 4.78 6.69
CA ILE A 140 -1.57 3.66 5.79
C ILE A 140 -1.59 2.38 6.60
N SER A 141 -2.39 1.40 6.18
CA SER A 141 -2.40 0.05 6.76
C SER A 141 -1.99 -0.96 5.71
N ILE A 142 -1.23 -1.98 6.10
CA ILE A 142 -0.84 -3.08 5.22
C ILE A 142 -1.70 -4.29 5.56
N GLU A 143 -2.37 -4.83 4.55
CA GLU A 143 -2.98 -6.15 4.65
C GLU A 143 -2.38 -7.09 3.61
N GLY A 144 -2.24 -8.34 4.01
CA GLY A 144 -1.63 -9.36 3.19
C GLY A 144 -2.45 -10.62 3.09
N SER A 145 -2.12 -11.38 2.05
CA SER A 145 -2.72 -12.65 1.73
C SER A 145 -1.70 -13.76 1.74
N ILE A 146 -2.21 -14.96 2.07
CA ILE A 146 -1.56 -16.25 1.92
C ILE A 146 -2.41 -17.04 0.92
N ASN A 147 -1.74 -17.61 -0.09
CA ASN A 147 -2.34 -18.38 -1.19
C ASN A 147 -3.49 -17.63 -1.90
N GLY A 148 -3.40 -16.30 -1.94
CA GLY A 148 -4.33 -15.41 -2.63
C GLY A 148 -5.56 -14.98 -1.83
N SER A 149 -5.72 -15.41 -0.58
CA SER A 149 -6.82 -14.98 0.29
C SER A 149 -6.40 -13.83 1.21
N PHE A 150 -7.14 -12.73 1.18
CA PHE A 150 -7.03 -11.62 2.16
C PHE A 150 -7.97 -11.78 3.36
N GLU A 151 -8.62 -12.93 3.50
CA GLU A 151 -9.55 -13.21 4.60
C GLU A 151 -9.01 -14.29 5.55
N TYR A 152 -9.48 -14.24 6.80
CA TYR A 152 -9.14 -15.21 7.84
C TYR A 152 -9.44 -16.65 7.39
N PRO A 153 -8.56 -17.61 7.70
CA PRO A 153 -7.30 -17.46 8.47
C PRO A 153 -6.07 -17.12 7.64
N ASN A 154 -6.20 -16.97 6.33
CA ASN A 154 -5.08 -16.80 5.41
C ASN A 154 -4.68 -15.33 5.19
N ASN A 155 -5.20 -14.42 6.01
CA ASN A 155 -4.81 -13.02 6.00
C ASN A 155 -3.71 -12.75 7.02
N TRP A 156 -2.96 -11.67 6.78
CA TRP A 156 -2.01 -11.09 7.72
C TRP A 156 -2.01 -9.57 7.59
N TYR A 157 -1.32 -8.89 8.51
CA TYR A 157 -1.20 -7.44 8.49
C TYR A 157 0.18 -7.01 9.00
N ALA A 158 0.59 -5.81 8.63
CA ALA A 158 1.80 -5.16 9.13
C ALA A 158 1.51 -3.71 9.51
N TRP A 159 2.23 -3.22 10.53
CA TRP A 159 2.11 -1.84 11.03
C TRP A 159 2.85 -0.85 10.13
N GLY A 160 3.97 -1.29 9.55
CA GLY A 160 4.80 -0.46 8.70
C GLY A 160 5.65 -1.25 7.72
N ILE A 161 6.42 -0.50 6.94
CA ILE A 161 7.39 -1.02 5.99
C ILE A 161 8.72 -0.31 6.20
N ASN A 162 9.80 -1.09 6.26
CA ASN A 162 11.18 -0.63 6.48
C ASN A 162 11.35 0.28 7.69
N HIS A 163 10.59 0.04 8.76
CA HIS A 163 10.63 0.83 9.99
C HIS A 163 10.88 -0.09 11.18
N ASP A 164 11.85 0.26 12.03
CA ASP A 164 12.13 -0.50 13.24
C ASP A 164 11.31 0.05 14.40
N TYR A 165 10.43 -0.80 14.93
CA TYR A 165 9.64 -0.51 16.12
C TYR A 165 10.33 -1.07 17.36
N SER A 166 10.20 -0.35 18.48
CA SER A 166 10.63 -0.85 19.80
C SER A 166 9.65 -1.87 20.39
N ASP A 167 8.39 -1.86 19.95
CA ASP A 167 7.37 -2.80 20.41
C ASP A 167 7.65 -4.22 19.87
N PRO A 168 7.85 -5.22 20.74
CA PRO A 168 8.13 -6.59 20.31
C PRO A 168 6.98 -7.25 19.54
N ASN A 169 5.76 -6.74 19.64
CA ASN A 169 4.58 -7.25 18.93
C ASN A 169 4.43 -6.67 17.51
N ALA A 170 5.30 -5.75 17.12
CA ALA A 170 5.23 -5.12 15.80
C ALA A 170 5.40 -6.14 14.67
N ASN A 171 4.54 -6.01 13.66
CA ASN A 171 4.61 -6.77 12.42
C ASN A 171 5.10 -5.83 11.31
N VAL A 172 6.21 -6.14 10.65
CA VAL A 172 6.88 -5.21 9.73
C VAL A 172 7.31 -5.91 8.45
N VAL A 173 7.08 -5.24 7.31
CA VAL A 173 7.62 -5.66 6.02
C VAL A 173 8.98 -4.99 5.80
N TYR A 174 10.03 -5.77 5.53
CA TYR A 174 11.35 -5.28 5.16
C TYR A 174 11.66 -5.62 3.70
N THR A 175 11.93 -4.61 2.89
CA THR A 175 12.27 -4.72 1.47
C THR A 175 13.75 -4.38 1.24
N PRO A 176 14.30 -4.63 0.04
CA PRO A 176 15.73 -4.39 -0.22
C PRO A 176 16.21 -2.95 0.03
N ILE A 177 15.30 -1.98 0.12
CA ILE A 177 15.65 -0.59 0.45
C ILE A 177 16.06 -0.41 1.92
N TYR A 178 15.73 -1.37 2.79
CA TYR A 178 16.22 -1.40 4.16
C TYR A 178 17.67 -1.92 4.22
N GLY A 179 17.98 -2.92 3.40
CA GLY A 179 19.30 -3.55 3.31
C GLY A 179 19.19 -5.02 2.95
N ASP A 180 20.30 -5.75 3.04
CA ASP A 180 20.35 -7.18 2.71
C ASP A 180 19.85 -8.10 3.83
N LYS A 181 19.70 -7.57 5.06
CA LYS A 181 19.22 -8.29 6.25
C LYS A 181 18.40 -7.39 7.17
N THR A 182 17.47 -7.97 7.92
CA THR A 182 16.81 -7.28 9.04
C THR A 182 17.81 -6.98 10.16
N LYS A 183 17.46 -6.11 11.12
CA LYS A 183 18.23 -5.99 12.38
C LYS A 183 18.13 -7.28 13.21
N LYS A 184 19.01 -7.45 14.20
CA LYS A 184 18.87 -8.52 15.19
C LYS A 184 17.59 -8.28 16.01
N HIS A 185 16.77 -9.32 16.16
CA HIS A 185 15.54 -9.31 16.95
C HIS A 185 15.22 -10.74 17.45
N ASN A 186 14.22 -10.88 18.30
CA ASN A 186 13.76 -12.18 18.83
C ASN A 186 12.49 -12.72 18.16
N ASN A 187 11.86 -11.91 17.30
CA ASN A 187 10.65 -12.24 16.54
C ASN A 187 10.89 -13.26 15.41
N THR A 188 9.82 -13.76 14.80
CA THR A 188 9.91 -14.72 13.68
C THR A 188 10.01 -13.97 12.35
N SER A 189 10.98 -14.34 11.54
CA SER A 189 11.18 -13.86 10.18
C SER A 189 10.60 -14.86 9.17
N ILE A 190 9.69 -14.39 8.33
CA ILE A 190 9.19 -15.08 7.14
C ILE A 190 9.90 -14.46 5.95
N VAL A 191 10.71 -15.23 5.23
CA VAL A 191 11.48 -14.76 4.08
C VAL A 191 10.72 -15.11 2.80
N ILE A 192 10.37 -14.08 2.01
CA ILE A 192 9.60 -14.20 0.77
C ILE A 192 10.51 -13.86 -0.41
N SER A 193 10.61 -14.74 -1.40
CA SER A 193 11.28 -14.48 -2.69
C SER A 193 10.35 -14.84 -3.84
N LYS A 194 10.25 -13.99 -4.86
CA LYS A 194 9.33 -14.14 -6.00
C LYS A 194 7.89 -14.46 -5.57
N GLY A 195 7.45 -13.81 -4.49
CA GLY A 195 6.10 -13.97 -3.93
C GLY A 195 5.83 -15.31 -3.24
N LYS A 196 6.86 -16.10 -2.90
CA LYS A 196 6.72 -17.36 -2.14
C LYS A 196 7.54 -17.35 -0.86
N VAL A 197 7.03 -17.96 0.20
CA VAL A 197 7.81 -18.23 1.42
C VAL A 197 8.90 -19.23 1.09
N ILE A 198 10.16 -18.84 1.30
CA ILE A 198 11.32 -19.72 1.11
C ILE A 198 11.94 -20.16 2.43
N LYS A 199 11.71 -19.43 3.51
CA LYS A 199 12.25 -19.76 4.85
C LYS A 199 11.40 -19.12 5.94
N ILE A 200 11.23 -19.84 7.04
CA ILE A 200 10.68 -19.35 8.31
C ILE A 200 11.76 -19.57 9.37
N THR A 201 12.17 -18.54 10.10
CA THR A 201 13.27 -18.63 11.07
C THR A 201 13.09 -17.64 12.21
N LYS A 202 13.63 -17.95 13.39
CA LYS A 202 13.69 -16.99 14.50
C LYS A 202 14.83 -16.00 14.30
N GLY A 203 14.58 -14.74 14.66
CA GLY A 203 15.56 -13.66 14.64
C GLY A 203 15.93 -13.15 13.25
N GLN A 204 17.13 -12.54 13.17
CA GLN A 204 17.63 -11.87 11.96
C GLN A 204 17.54 -12.77 10.72
N ALA A 205 17.11 -12.20 9.60
CA ALA A 205 17.03 -12.91 8.33
C ALA A 205 17.45 -12.05 7.15
N ASN A 206 17.82 -12.71 6.05
CA ASN A 206 18.14 -12.06 4.78
C ASN A 206 16.88 -11.46 4.17
N ILE A 207 17.04 -10.38 3.40
CA ILE A 207 16.01 -9.72 2.61
C ILE A 207 16.33 -10.00 1.12
N PRO A 208 15.56 -10.86 0.43
CA PRO A 208 15.82 -11.20 -0.96
C PRO A 208 15.67 -9.98 -1.89
N LYS A 209 16.58 -9.83 -2.87
CA LYS A 209 16.53 -8.75 -3.87
C LYS A 209 15.26 -8.76 -4.72
N ASP A 210 14.64 -9.91 -4.88
CA ASP A 210 13.40 -10.15 -5.64
C ASP A 210 12.18 -10.42 -4.73
N GLY A 211 12.24 -9.93 -3.50
CA GLY A 211 11.21 -10.18 -2.50
C GLY A 211 11.31 -9.26 -1.29
N TYR A 212 10.95 -9.79 -0.13
CA TYR A 212 10.91 -9.07 1.14
C TYR A 212 10.91 -10.07 2.31
N THR A 213 11.18 -9.57 3.51
CA THR A 213 11.11 -10.35 4.74
C THR A 213 10.08 -9.73 5.66
N LEU A 214 9.14 -10.54 6.14
CA LEU A 214 8.14 -10.14 7.12
C LEU A 214 8.62 -10.56 8.51
N VAL A 215 8.78 -9.60 9.42
CA VAL A 215 9.08 -9.87 10.82
C VAL A 215 7.78 -9.79 11.60
N LEU A 216 7.42 -10.88 12.28
CA LEU A 216 6.16 -11.03 13.02
C LEU A 216 6.42 -11.15 14.52
N GLY A 217 5.95 -10.16 15.26
CA GLY A 217 5.83 -10.22 16.72
C GLY A 217 4.60 -11.00 17.17
N ASN A 218 3.52 -10.99 16.37
CA ASN A 218 2.30 -11.73 16.67
C ASN A 218 2.45 -13.23 16.35
N LYS A 219 2.45 -14.06 17.40
CA LYS A 219 2.59 -15.53 17.30
C LYS A 219 1.44 -16.20 16.53
N ASP A 220 0.21 -15.70 16.63
CA ASP A 220 -0.94 -16.27 15.92
C ASP A 220 -0.85 -16.05 14.41
N LEU A 221 -0.17 -14.98 13.97
CA LEU A 221 0.10 -14.78 12.55
C LEU A 221 1.14 -15.75 12.03
N VAL A 222 2.19 -16.04 12.82
CA VAL A 222 3.29 -16.94 12.44
C VAL A 222 2.75 -18.32 12.05
N ASN A 223 1.82 -18.85 12.82
CA ASN A 223 1.24 -20.18 12.61
C ASN A 223 0.42 -20.33 11.31
N ARG A 224 0.19 -19.23 10.58
CA ARG A 224 -0.55 -19.23 9.30
C ARG A 224 0.36 -19.46 8.09
N PHE A 225 1.68 -19.31 8.24
CA PHE A 225 2.62 -19.41 7.14
C PHE A 225 3.30 -20.78 7.09
N LYS A 226 3.46 -21.30 5.87
CA LYS A 226 4.24 -22.49 5.55
C LYS A 226 5.23 -22.19 4.43
N VAL A 227 6.37 -22.88 4.41
CA VAL A 227 7.30 -22.79 3.28
C VAL A 227 6.59 -23.23 2.00
N GLY A 228 6.75 -22.46 0.93
CA GLY A 228 6.08 -22.67 -0.35
C GLY A 228 4.81 -21.84 -0.55
N ASP A 229 4.22 -21.29 0.51
CA ASP A 229 3.03 -20.45 0.42
C ASP A 229 3.25 -19.23 -0.47
N LYS A 230 2.24 -18.89 -1.29
CA LYS A 230 2.24 -17.65 -2.07
C LYS A 230 1.82 -16.50 -1.18
N VAL A 231 2.62 -15.44 -1.08
CA VAL A 231 2.36 -14.30 -0.21
C VAL A 231 2.36 -13.01 -1.01
N SER A 232 1.39 -12.15 -0.75
CA SER A 232 1.35 -10.79 -1.29
C SER A 232 0.70 -9.82 -0.30
N TYR A 233 0.87 -8.52 -0.51
CA TYR A 233 0.22 -7.50 0.29
C TYR A 233 -0.24 -6.31 -0.54
N ARG A 234 -1.12 -5.50 0.04
CA ARG A 234 -1.60 -4.23 -0.50
C ARG A 234 -1.79 -3.20 0.60
N TYR A 235 -1.85 -1.94 0.20
CA TYR A 235 -2.07 -0.83 1.11
C TYR A 235 -3.56 -0.47 1.18
N LYS A 236 -4.00 -0.08 2.36
CA LYS A 236 -5.27 0.59 2.62
C LYS A 236 -4.96 2.00 3.11
N PHE A 237 -5.67 2.97 2.55
CA PHE A 237 -5.48 4.39 2.85
C PHE A 237 -6.73 4.93 3.52
N GLU A 238 -6.53 5.65 4.61
CA GLU A 238 -7.59 6.29 5.39
C GLU A 238 -7.18 7.73 5.74
N SER A 239 -8.14 8.64 5.71
CA SER A 239 -8.03 10.02 6.20
C SER A 239 -9.30 10.31 6.98
N ASP A 240 -9.15 10.84 8.20
CA ASP A 240 -10.28 11.25 9.05
C ASP A 240 -11.33 10.14 9.25
N GLY A 241 -10.87 8.90 9.47
CA GLY A 241 -11.74 7.73 9.66
C GLY A 241 -12.40 7.20 8.37
N LYS A 242 -12.13 7.81 7.21
CA LYS A 242 -12.72 7.44 5.92
C LYS A 242 -11.69 6.81 5.00
N LYS A 243 -12.08 5.69 4.37
CA LYS A 243 -11.28 5.06 3.32
C LYS A 243 -11.18 5.99 2.11
N ILE A 244 -9.96 6.19 1.61
CA ILE A 244 -9.69 6.99 0.42
C ILE A 244 -8.88 6.20 -0.62
N SER A 245 -8.76 6.75 -1.83
CA SER A 245 -7.79 6.29 -2.82
C SER A 245 -6.52 7.13 -2.74
N TRP A 246 -5.37 6.46 -2.80
CA TRP A 246 -4.05 7.09 -2.92
C TRP A 246 -3.26 6.48 -4.10
N ASP A 247 -3.94 5.71 -4.96
CA ASP A 247 -3.33 4.89 -6.01
C ASP A 247 -2.75 5.72 -7.16
N ASN A 248 -3.19 6.98 -7.33
CA ASN A 248 -2.73 7.89 -8.37
C ASN A 248 -1.60 8.83 -7.90
N ILE A 249 -1.14 8.68 -6.66
CA ILE A 249 -0.04 9.46 -6.10
C ILE A 249 1.27 8.82 -6.53
N ARG A 250 2.18 9.62 -7.07
CA ARG A 250 3.53 9.20 -7.45
C ARG A 250 4.49 9.33 -6.27
N THR A 251 4.45 10.49 -5.63
CA THR A 251 5.44 10.89 -4.62
C THR A 251 4.73 11.34 -3.36
N THR A 252 5.23 10.95 -2.19
CA THR A 252 4.71 11.38 -0.88
C THR A 252 5.87 11.62 0.07
N ILE A 253 5.75 12.68 0.86
CA ILE A 253 6.55 12.90 2.07
C ILE A 253 5.60 13.18 3.23
N GLY A 254 5.85 12.52 4.37
CA GLY A 254 5.15 12.76 5.63
C GLY A 254 6.06 13.48 6.61
N ALA A 255 5.57 14.53 7.24
CA ALA A 255 6.29 15.25 8.28
C ALA A 255 5.27 15.88 9.21
N GLY A 256 4.85 17.12 8.94
CA GLY A 256 3.84 17.83 9.71
C GLY A 256 4.44 18.65 10.85
N PRO A 257 3.59 19.32 11.65
CA PRO A 257 2.13 19.31 11.52
C PRO A 257 1.61 20.12 10.32
N THR A 258 0.31 20.02 10.05
CA THR A 258 -0.39 20.87 9.08
C THR A 258 -0.34 22.31 9.55
N LEU A 259 0.07 23.21 8.65
CA LEU A 259 0.09 24.65 8.88
C LEU A 259 -1.23 25.27 8.45
N LEU A 260 -1.63 24.96 7.21
CA LEU A 260 -2.82 25.48 6.56
C LEU A 260 -3.62 24.37 5.90
N LYS A 261 -4.94 24.48 6.00
CA LYS A 261 -5.89 23.73 5.18
C LYS A 261 -6.94 24.69 4.64
N ASP A 262 -7.12 24.74 3.31
CA ASP A 262 -8.07 25.65 2.66
C ASP A 262 -7.93 27.12 3.10
N GLY A 263 -6.68 27.58 3.32
CA GLY A 263 -6.34 28.93 3.78
C GLY A 263 -6.59 29.19 5.27
N ILE A 264 -7.05 28.18 6.01
CA ILE A 264 -7.31 28.24 7.45
C ILE A 264 -6.07 27.76 8.21
N ILE A 265 -5.63 28.53 9.20
CA ILE A 265 -4.53 28.14 10.09
C ILE A 265 -5.00 27.03 11.02
N LEU A 266 -4.29 25.91 10.98
CA LEU A 266 -4.45 24.81 11.94
C LEU A 266 -3.31 24.85 12.96
N ALA A 267 -2.08 24.56 12.52
CA ALA A 267 -0.84 24.68 13.29
C ALA A 267 -0.92 24.06 14.69
N ASP A 268 -1.60 22.92 14.80
CA ASP A 268 -1.90 22.21 16.03
C ASP A 268 -1.18 20.86 16.03
N GLY A 269 0.06 20.88 16.51
CA GLY A 269 0.92 19.69 16.51
C GLY A 269 0.40 18.58 17.42
N GLU A 270 -0.21 18.94 18.55
CA GLU A 270 -0.73 17.96 19.52
C GLU A 270 -1.85 17.11 18.92
N LYS A 271 -2.77 17.73 18.16
CA LYS A 271 -3.82 16.99 17.43
C LYS A 271 -3.28 16.04 16.37
N GLU A 272 -2.07 16.30 15.86
CA GLU A 272 -1.38 15.45 14.89
C GLU A 272 -0.36 14.50 15.53
N GLY A 273 -0.38 14.39 16.86
CA GLY A 273 0.41 13.42 17.63
C GLY A 273 1.81 13.89 18.04
N PHE A 274 2.16 15.16 17.79
CA PHE A 274 3.42 15.73 18.26
C PHE A 274 3.32 16.09 19.74
N LYS A 275 4.24 15.56 20.55
CA LYS A 275 4.24 15.78 22.00
C LYS A 275 5.40 16.66 22.46
N GLU A 276 6.39 16.91 21.60
CA GLU A 276 7.59 17.61 22.01
C GLU A 276 7.48 19.14 21.85
N ASP A 277 7.97 19.88 22.86
CA ASP A 277 8.03 21.35 22.86
C ASP A 277 8.76 21.91 21.65
N LYS A 278 9.76 21.18 21.12
CA LYS A 278 10.50 21.57 19.90
C LYS A 278 9.57 21.73 18.69
N ILE A 279 8.40 21.11 18.68
CA ILE A 279 7.38 21.25 17.63
C ILE A 279 6.26 22.20 18.09
N ASN A 280 5.77 22.03 19.32
CA ASN A 280 4.55 22.70 19.77
C ASN A 280 4.75 24.13 20.30
N ILE A 281 5.90 24.42 20.93
CA ILE A 281 6.11 25.64 21.70
C ILE A 281 7.31 26.46 21.18
N ASN A 282 8.44 25.80 20.94
CA ASN A 282 9.71 26.48 20.76
C ASN A 282 9.83 27.18 19.40
N ARG A 283 10.56 28.30 19.39
CA ARG A 283 11.11 28.87 18.16
C ARG A 283 12.28 28.02 17.68
N ALA A 284 12.34 27.77 16.37
CA ALA A 284 13.47 27.09 15.75
C ALA A 284 13.63 27.51 14.29
N GLN A 285 14.73 27.08 13.66
CA GLN A 285 14.80 27.01 12.20
C GLN A 285 13.74 26.03 11.70
N ARG A 286 12.94 26.42 10.71
CA ARG A 286 11.86 25.60 10.15
C ARG A 286 12.02 25.48 8.64
N SER A 287 11.51 24.37 8.12
CA SER A 287 11.31 24.13 6.70
C SER A 287 9.83 23.88 6.46
N PHE A 288 9.29 24.32 5.33
CA PHE A 288 7.88 24.15 5.01
C PHE A 288 7.68 23.85 3.54
N ILE A 289 6.50 23.31 3.24
CA ILE A 289 6.00 23.09 1.89
C ILE A 289 4.51 23.40 1.84
N GLY A 290 4.06 23.99 0.74
CA GLY A 290 2.64 24.24 0.52
C GLY A 290 2.33 24.61 -0.92
N VAL A 291 1.05 24.75 -1.23
CA VAL A 291 0.55 25.03 -2.59
C VAL A 291 -0.47 26.15 -2.56
N THR A 292 -0.46 27.00 -3.58
CA THR A 292 -1.48 28.04 -3.78
C THR A 292 -2.69 27.49 -4.55
N ASP A 293 -3.82 28.22 -4.58
CA ASP A 293 -4.97 27.86 -5.42
C ASP A 293 -4.65 27.82 -6.93
N LYS A 294 -3.53 28.43 -7.35
CA LYS A 294 -3.05 28.42 -8.74
C LYS A 294 -2.13 27.24 -9.04
N ASN A 295 -2.04 26.24 -8.15
CA ASN A 295 -1.15 25.09 -8.25
C ASN A 295 0.34 25.50 -8.37
N ILE A 296 0.73 26.52 -7.60
CA ILE A 296 2.13 26.91 -7.43
C ILE A 296 2.63 26.30 -6.13
N LEU A 297 3.59 25.40 -6.22
CA LEU A 297 4.29 24.86 -5.06
C LEU A 297 5.24 25.90 -4.50
N VAL A 298 5.30 25.99 -3.18
CA VAL A 298 6.28 26.80 -2.46
C VAL A 298 6.97 25.92 -1.44
N ILE A 299 8.29 25.84 -1.55
CA ILE A 299 9.17 25.22 -0.53
C ILE A 299 10.03 26.32 0.07
N GLY A 300 10.27 26.27 1.36
CA GLY A 300 11.03 27.34 2.01
C GLY A 300 11.56 27.00 3.37
N THR A 301 12.42 27.90 3.86
CA THR A 301 13.05 27.83 5.18
C THR A 301 13.05 29.20 5.84
N VAL A 302 12.86 29.22 7.15
CA VAL A 302 12.85 30.44 7.96
C VAL A 302 13.46 30.18 9.34
N GLY A 303 14.22 31.15 9.85
CA GLY A 303 14.88 31.06 11.15
C GLY A 303 14.02 31.56 12.32
N SER A 304 14.15 30.91 13.47
CA SER A 304 13.61 31.34 14.77
C SER A 304 12.11 31.70 14.79
N VAL A 305 11.27 30.76 14.38
CA VAL A 305 9.80 30.90 14.44
C VAL A 305 9.12 29.71 15.11
N THR A 306 8.00 29.99 15.78
CA THR A 306 7.06 29.00 16.28
C THR A 306 6.20 28.42 15.15
N MET A 307 5.50 27.32 15.41
CA MET A 307 4.62 26.71 14.41
C MET A 307 3.47 27.64 13.98
N LYS A 308 2.88 28.38 14.93
CA LYS A 308 1.80 29.34 14.67
C LYS A 308 2.28 30.52 13.82
N GLU A 309 3.50 30.99 14.05
CA GLU A 309 4.11 32.05 13.23
C GLU A 309 4.44 31.55 11.83
N LEU A 310 4.96 30.33 11.71
CA LEU A 310 5.18 29.70 10.41
C LEU A 310 3.89 29.60 9.60
N ALA A 311 2.78 29.21 10.25
CA ALA A 311 1.48 29.15 9.60
C ALA A 311 1.00 30.54 9.12
N LYS A 312 1.18 31.59 9.93
CA LYS A 312 0.90 32.98 9.54
C LYS A 312 1.76 33.42 8.36
N ILE A 313 3.06 33.10 8.34
CA ILE A 313 3.95 33.37 7.20
C ILE A 313 3.39 32.71 5.94
N THR A 314 3.11 31.40 6.00
CA THR A 314 2.63 30.66 4.83
C THR A 314 1.30 31.22 4.32
N LYS A 315 0.41 31.65 5.22
CA LYS A 315 -0.87 32.25 4.85
C LYS A 315 -0.68 33.59 4.15
N ASN A 316 0.19 34.45 4.69
CA ASN A 316 0.51 35.75 4.10
C ASN A 316 1.23 35.62 2.75
N MET A 317 1.87 34.48 2.48
CA MET A 317 2.44 34.15 1.18
C MET A 317 1.41 33.68 0.15
N GLY A 318 0.13 33.56 0.53
CA GLY A 318 -0.97 33.12 -0.35
C GLY A 318 -1.06 31.60 -0.52
N LEU A 319 -0.47 30.83 0.40
CA LEU A 319 -0.62 29.37 0.40
C LEU A 319 -2.04 28.99 0.85
N LYS A 320 -2.63 28.04 0.14
CA LYS A 320 -3.93 27.45 0.46
C LYS A 320 -3.74 26.31 1.46
N ASP A 321 -2.95 25.32 1.07
CA ASP A 321 -2.59 24.18 1.90
C ASP A 321 -1.08 24.23 2.17
N ALA A 322 -0.68 23.97 3.42
CA ALA A 322 0.73 23.97 3.80
C ALA A 322 0.97 23.05 5.00
N MET A 323 2.17 22.50 5.09
CA MET A 323 2.63 21.70 6.22
C MET A 323 4.09 22.01 6.56
N ASN A 324 4.45 21.75 7.82
CA ASN A 324 5.83 21.81 8.28
C ASN A 324 6.61 20.56 7.84
N LEU A 325 7.92 20.72 7.64
CA LEU A 325 8.90 19.66 7.37
C LEU A 325 9.89 19.54 8.53
N ASP A 326 10.86 18.62 8.43
CA ASP A 326 11.93 18.56 9.44
C ASP A 326 12.67 19.92 9.54
N GLY A 327 13.00 20.29 10.77
CA GLY A 327 13.51 21.63 11.12
C GLY A 327 14.92 21.60 11.69
N GLY A 328 15.27 22.65 12.42
CA GLY A 328 16.56 22.79 13.09
C GLY A 328 17.72 22.62 12.13
N ALA A 329 18.74 21.86 12.54
CA ALA A 329 19.92 21.56 11.74
C ALA A 329 19.62 20.81 10.42
N SER A 330 18.47 20.15 10.28
CA SER A 330 18.09 19.50 9.02
C SER A 330 17.64 20.49 7.95
N SER A 331 17.26 21.71 8.34
CA SER A 331 16.63 22.66 7.42
C SER A 331 17.58 22.99 6.28
N GLY A 332 17.14 22.68 5.06
CA GLY A 332 17.95 22.77 3.86
C GLY A 332 17.12 23.16 2.68
N LEU A 333 17.60 24.14 1.92
CA LEU A 333 17.00 24.58 0.68
C LEU A 333 18.08 24.79 -0.36
N PHE A 334 18.00 24.01 -1.44
CA PHE A 334 18.89 24.03 -2.58
C PHE A 334 18.14 24.53 -3.80
N TYR A 335 18.77 25.37 -4.62
CA TYR A 335 18.20 25.92 -5.84
C TYR A 335 19.30 26.07 -6.90
N LYS A 336 19.13 25.44 -8.06
CA LYS A 336 20.03 25.54 -9.22
C LYS A 336 21.53 25.52 -8.88
N GLY A 337 22.00 24.45 -8.26
CA GLY A 337 23.43 24.27 -7.97
C GLY A 337 23.92 24.90 -6.66
N SER A 338 23.10 25.73 -5.99
CA SER A 338 23.52 26.48 -4.80
C SER A 338 22.56 26.33 -3.62
N TYR A 339 23.07 26.44 -2.39
CA TYR A 339 22.24 26.49 -1.20
C TYR A 339 21.68 27.91 -0.98
N LEU A 340 20.37 27.99 -0.73
CA LEU A 340 19.73 29.15 -0.10
C LEU A 340 19.74 29.00 1.43
N THR A 341 19.70 27.75 1.89
CA THR A 341 19.90 27.40 3.30
C THR A 341 20.62 26.06 3.32
N LYS A 342 21.82 26.04 3.89
CA LYS A 342 22.62 24.82 3.99
C LYS A 342 22.23 24.07 5.27
N PRO A 343 21.90 22.77 5.20
CA PRO A 343 21.74 21.96 6.40
C PRO A 343 22.97 22.05 7.31
N GLY A 344 22.75 22.14 8.61
CA GLY A 344 23.80 22.00 9.62
C GLY A 344 24.25 20.55 9.85
N ARG A 345 23.56 19.58 9.24
CA ARG A 345 23.89 18.15 9.29
C ARG A 345 23.53 17.44 7.98
N LYS A 346 24.11 16.27 7.77
CA LYS A 346 23.62 15.31 6.76
C LYS A 346 22.20 14.87 7.13
N ILE A 347 21.37 14.63 6.11
CA ILE A 347 19.94 14.32 6.28
C ILE A 347 19.63 12.96 5.62
N SER A 348 18.60 12.27 6.11
CA SER A 348 18.27 10.92 5.62
C SER A 348 17.43 10.92 4.35
N ASN A 349 16.74 12.02 4.06
CA ASN A 349 15.79 12.09 2.97
C ASN A 349 15.52 13.53 2.52
N ALA A 350 15.03 13.70 1.30
CA ALA A 350 14.70 14.99 0.73
C ALA A 350 13.58 14.87 -0.32
N LEU A 351 12.97 16.01 -0.65
CA LEU A 351 12.16 16.18 -1.85
C LEU A 351 12.99 16.93 -2.88
N VAL A 352 13.09 16.37 -4.09
CA VAL A 352 13.85 16.96 -5.20
C VAL A 352 12.89 17.27 -6.33
N VAL A 353 13.00 18.48 -6.87
CA VAL A 353 12.24 18.96 -8.02
C VAL A 353 13.15 19.02 -9.23
N THR A 354 12.74 18.35 -10.30
CA THR A 354 13.42 18.37 -11.60
C THR A 354 12.52 18.92 -12.68
N LYS A 355 13.10 19.52 -13.73
CA LYS A 355 12.42 19.84 -14.98
C LYS A 355 12.93 18.90 -16.06
N LEU A 356 12.03 18.10 -16.61
CA LEU A 356 12.29 17.21 -17.73
C LEU A 356 12.40 18.03 -19.03
N LYS A 357 13.30 17.64 -19.93
CA LYS A 357 13.42 18.27 -21.26
C LYS A 357 12.14 18.10 -22.09
N GLU A 358 11.48 16.97 -21.94
CA GLU A 358 10.21 16.66 -22.59
C GLU A 358 9.17 16.18 -21.58
N LYS A 359 7.90 16.43 -21.90
CA LYS A 359 6.78 15.87 -21.13
C LYS A 359 6.84 14.33 -21.18
N PRO A 360 6.83 13.64 -20.03
CA PRO A 360 6.97 12.19 -19.99
C PRO A 360 5.72 11.53 -20.57
N ILE A 361 5.89 10.32 -21.10
CA ILE A 361 4.77 9.46 -21.47
C ILE A 361 4.39 8.65 -20.24
N ARG A 362 3.12 8.69 -19.86
CA ARG A 362 2.61 7.97 -18.68
C ARG A 362 1.80 6.75 -19.10
N LEU A 363 1.69 5.77 -18.22
CA LEU A 363 0.91 4.56 -18.44
C LEU A 363 -0.22 4.46 -17.43
N LYS A 364 -1.43 4.18 -17.92
CA LYS A 364 -2.54 3.68 -17.11
C LYS A 364 -2.82 2.23 -17.49
N LEU A 365 -2.84 1.35 -16.52
CA LEU A 365 -3.06 -0.07 -16.67
C LEU A 365 -4.26 -0.48 -15.81
N ASN A 366 -5.32 -0.96 -16.47
CA ASN A 366 -6.58 -1.34 -15.84
C ASN A 366 -7.12 -0.26 -14.89
N GLY A 367 -7.08 1.00 -15.33
CA GLY A 367 -7.53 2.17 -14.55
C GLY A 367 -6.50 2.75 -13.57
N GLN A 368 -5.45 2.02 -13.21
CA GLN A 368 -4.41 2.49 -12.29
C GLN A 368 -3.23 3.10 -13.03
N GLU A 369 -2.67 4.20 -12.52
CA GLU A 369 -1.47 4.79 -13.08
C GLU A 369 -0.24 4.01 -12.65
N VAL A 370 0.65 3.72 -13.60
CA VAL A 370 1.89 2.99 -13.36
C VAL A 370 3.04 3.98 -13.48
N PHE A 371 3.81 4.06 -12.40
CA PHE A 371 4.94 4.97 -12.29
C PHE A 371 6.24 4.20 -12.47
N PHE A 372 7.15 4.76 -13.28
CA PHE A 372 8.44 4.16 -13.59
C PHE A 372 9.59 5.04 -13.11
N ASP A 373 10.70 4.39 -12.78
CA ASP A 373 12.00 5.03 -12.58
C ASP A 373 12.57 5.56 -13.92
N ASN A 374 12.25 4.86 -15.01
CA ASN A 374 12.60 5.24 -16.38
C ASN A 374 11.33 5.34 -17.25
N ASP A 375 11.08 6.50 -17.82
CA ASP A 375 9.82 6.74 -18.54
C ASP A 375 9.69 5.92 -19.83
N PRO A 376 8.45 5.56 -20.21
CA PRO A 376 8.12 5.19 -21.57
C PRO A 376 8.54 6.26 -22.58
N TYR A 377 8.84 5.83 -23.81
CA TYR A 377 9.22 6.73 -24.89
C TYR A 377 8.60 6.29 -26.22
N ILE A 378 8.57 7.18 -27.21
CA ILE A 378 8.10 6.86 -28.57
C ILE A 378 9.31 6.69 -29.49
N ILE A 379 9.28 5.65 -30.32
CA ILE A 379 10.21 5.45 -31.43
C ILE A 379 9.43 4.86 -32.61
N LYS A 380 9.65 5.38 -33.82
CA LYS A 380 8.94 4.95 -35.03
C LYS A 380 7.40 4.89 -34.84
N ASN A 381 6.84 5.89 -34.15
CA ASN A 381 5.42 6.00 -33.81
C ASN A 381 4.85 4.86 -32.94
N GLU A 382 5.70 4.11 -32.25
CA GLU A 382 5.32 3.07 -31.29
C GLU A 382 5.75 3.48 -29.88
N VAL A 383 4.87 3.27 -28.89
CA VAL A 383 5.22 3.52 -27.48
C VAL A 383 5.96 2.30 -26.92
N MET A 384 7.15 2.55 -26.42
CA MET A 384 8.02 1.61 -25.73
C MET A 384 7.86 1.81 -24.23
N VAL A 385 7.52 0.74 -23.51
CA VAL A 385 7.37 0.75 -22.04
C VAL A 385 8.48 -0.08 -21.38
N PRO A 386 8.92 0.25 -20.15
CA PRO A 386 9.88 -0.57 -19.41
C PRO A 386 9.32 -1.99 -19.24
N LEU A 387 10.00 -2.98 -19.82
CA LEU A 387 9.48 -4.34 -19.97
C LEU A 387 9.19 -4.95 -18.60
N ARG A 388 10.22 -5.03 -17.75
CA ARG A 388 10.14 -5.70 -16.45
C ARG A 388 9.08 -5.06 -15.56
N ASP A 389 9.17 -3.76 -15.34
CA ASP A 389 8.24 -3.03 -14.45
C ASP A 389 6.78 -3.15 -14.91
N THR A 390 6.53 -3.09 -16.22
CA THR A 390 5.16 -3.17 -16.76
C THR A 390 4.58 -4.58 -16.60
N PHE A 391 5.36 -5.63 -16.88
CA PHE A 391 4.91 -7.02 -16.70
C PHE A 391 4.79 -7.42 -15.22
N GLU A 392 5.70 -6.99 -14.35
CA GLU A 392 5.63 -7.26 -12.92
C GLU A 392 4.45 -6.53 -12.25
N THR A 393 4.07 -5.34 -12.75
CA THR A 393 2.82 -4.67 -12.35
C THR A 393 1.60 -5.54 -12.63
N LEU A 394 1.61 -6.30 -13.73
CA LEU A 394 0.61 -7.32 -14.06
C LEU A 394 0.72 -8.61 -13.25
N LYS A 395 1.62 -8.66 -12.25
CA LYS A 395 1.95 -9.85 -11.46
C LYS A 395 2.54 -10.99 -12.30
N ALA A 396 3.19 -10.66 -13.43
CA ALA A 396 3.95 -11.63 -14.20
C ALA A 396 5.32 -11.87 -13.58
N ASN A 397 5.83 -13.10 -13.68
CA ASN A 397 7.22 -13.42 -13.37
C ASN A 397 8.09 -13.14 -14.60
N VAL A 398 9.10 -12.29 -14.45
CA VAL A 398 10.05 -11.96 -15.51
C VAL A 398 11.42 -12.53 -15.18
N GLY A 399 11.84 -13.53 -15.95
CA GLY A 399 13.13 -14.20 -15.82
C GLY A 399 14.04 -13.97 -17.03
N TRP A 400 15.29 -14.37 -16.87
CA TRP A 400 16.26 -14.47 -17.95
C TRP A 400 16.66 -15.94 -18.11
N ASP A 401 16.70 -16.40 -19.35
CA ASP A 401 17.24 -17.69 -19.75
C ASP A 401 18.58 -17.43 -20.45
N SER A 402 19.67 -17.87 -19.81
CA SER A 402 21.03 -17.69 -20.31
C SER A 402 21.35 -18.57 -21.51
N GLU A 403 20.78 -19.76 -21.60
CA GLU A 403 21.05 -20.70 -22.70
C GLU A 403 20.48 -20.16 -24.00
N THR A 404 19.26 -19.64 -23.95
CA THR A 404 18.57 -19.11 -25.14
C THR A 404 18.71 -17.59 -25.30
N SER A 405 19.43 -16.93 -24.39
CA SER A 405 19.54 -15.46 -24.30
C SER A 405 18.18 -14.76 -24.42
N SER A 406 17.19 -15.29 -23.70
CA SER A 406 15.79 -14.87 -23.82
C SER A 406 15.25 -14.35 -22.49
N ILE A 407 14.45 -13.29 -22.57
CA ILE A 407 13.60 -12.81 -21.50
C ILE A 407 12.35 -13.72 -21.48
N ILE A 408 12.12 -14.39 -20.36
CA ILE A 408 11.00 -15.30 -20.15
C ILE A 408 9.99 -14.63 -19.24
N ILE A 409 8.80 -14.34 -19.75
CA ILE A 409 7.69 -13.78 -18.97
C ILE A 409 6.62 -14.84 -18.82
N LYS A 410 6.25 -15.13 -17.58
CA LYS A 410 5.16 -16.06 -17.24
C LYS A 410 4.08 -15.32 -16.46
N LYS A 411 2.86 -15.30 -16.98
CA LYS A 411 1.69 -14.77 -16.29
C LYS A 411 0.51 -15.70 -16.51
N ASP A 412 -0.05 -16.22 -15.42
CA ASP A 412 -1.14 -17.20 -15.47
C ASP A 412 -0.74 -18.35 -16.41
N ASP A 413 -1.55 -18.65 -17.44
CA ASP A 413 -1.24 -19.68 -18.46
C ASP A 413 -0.46 -19.13 -19.67
N THR A 414 -0.06 -17.86 -19.64
CA THR A 414 0.62 -17.18 -20.75
C THR A 414 2.13 -17.20 -20.56
N LEU A 415 2.84 -17.78 -21.52
CA LEU A 415 4.29 -17.76 -21.65
C LEU A 415 4.69 -16.86 -22.82
N ILE A 416 5.52 -15.86 -22.55
CA ILE A 416 6.10 -14.98 -23.56
C ILE A 416 7.62 -15.14 -23.52
N LYS A 417 8.24 -15.37 -24.68
CA LYS A 417 9.70 -15.33 -24.85
C LYS A 417 10.07 -14.16 -25.75
N LEU A 418 11.01 -13.34 -25.31
CA LEU A 418 11.51 -12.16 -26.02
C LEU A 418 13.02 -12.16 -26.07
N LYS A 419 13.59 -11.61 -27.14
CA LYS A 419 15.03 -11.38 -27.26
C LYS A 419 15.31 -9.92 -27.55
N THR A 420 16.29 -9.34 -26.86
CA THR A 420 16.74 -7.97 -27.11
C THR A 420 17.29 -7.85 -28.54
N GLY A 421 17.01 -6.74 -29.22
CA GLY A 421 17.34 -6.52 -30.63
C GLY A 421 16.38 -7.23 -31.62
N SER A 422 15.54 -8.16 -31.17
CA SER A 422 14.58 -8.84 -32.03
C SER A 422 13.22 -8.14 -32.07
N ASN A 423 12.59 -8.12 -33.24
CA ASN A 423 11.19 -7.74 -33.43
C ASN A 423 10.26 -8.98 -33.48
N LEU A 424 10.76 -10.16 -33.12
CA LEU A 424 9.95 -11.38 -33.01
C LEU A 424 9.75 -11.71 -31.53
N ALA A 425 8.50 -12.01 -31.18
CA ALA A 425 8.10 -12.51 -29.87
C ALA A 425 7.48 -13.89 -30.03
N ASN A 426 7.70 -14.79 -29.09
CA ASN A 426 6.96 -16.06 -29.02
C ASN A 426 5.93 -15.95 -27.88
N ILE A 427 4.65 -16.11 -28.19
CA ILE A 427 3.54 -16.11 -27.22
C ILE A 427 2.86 -17.48 -27.29
N ASN A 428 2.96 -18.27 -26.22
CA ASN A 428 2.39 -19.62 -26.12
C ASN A 428 2.79 -20.54 -27.30
N GLY A 429 4.06 -20.49 -27.71
CA GLY A 429 4.57 -21.27 -28.83
C GLY A 429 4.39 -20.60 -30.20
N LYS A 430 3.50 -19.61 -30.33
CA LYS A 430 3.24 -18.92 -31.60
C LYS A 430 4.14 -17.69 -31.78
N GLU A 431 4.77 -17.58 -32.94
CA GLU A 431 5.55 -16.40 -33.30
C GLU A 431 4.67 -15.20 -33.64
N VAL A 432 5.07 -14.02 -33.15
CA VAL A 432 4.36 -12.77 -33.26
C VAL A 432 5.35 -11.65 -33.59
N LYS A 433 5.17 -11.02 -34.76
CA LYS A 433 5.97 -9.86 -35.17
C LYS A 433 5.58 -8.59 -34.40
N LEU A 434 6.58 -7.87 -33.89
CA LEU A 434 6.49 -6.57 -33.24
C LEU A 434 6.83 -5.47 -34.26
N LYS A 435 6.24 -4.28 -34.10
CA LYS A 435 6.55 -3.14 -34.98
C LYS A 435 7.96 -2.59 -34.77
N VAL A 436 8.43 -2.64 -33.53
CA VAL A 436 9.77 -2.23 -33.12
C VAL A 436 10.38 -3.36 -32.32
N ALA A 437 11.70 -3.55 -32.46
CA ALA A 437 12.42 -4.54 -31.67
C ALA A 437 12.40 -4.24 -30.17
N VAL A 438 12.58 -5.26 -29.34
CA VAL A 438 12.88 -5.08 -27.91
C VAL A 438 14.21 -4.35 -27.80
N THR A 439 14.24 -3.20 -27.13
CA THR A 439 15.43 -2.34 -27.04
C THR A 439 16.01 -2.33 -25.64
N ILE A 440 17.27 -1.95 -25.51
CA ILE A 440 17.89 -1.59 -24.23
C ILE A 440 18.13 -0.08 -24.24
N LYS A 441 17.69 0.61 -23.19
CA LYS A 441 17.95 2.03 -22.98
C LYS A 441 18.28 2.24 -21.50
N ASN A 442 19.42 2.89 -21.21
CA ASN A 442 19.92 3.14 -19.86
C ASN A 442 19.97 1.86 -18.99
N GLY A 443 20.42 0.73 -19.57
CA GLY A 443 20.50 -0.56 -18.88
C GLY A 443 19.16 -1.29 -18.66
N HIS A 444 18.05 -0.76 -19.17
CA HIS A 444 16.72 -1.36 -19.00
C HIS A 444 16.16 -1.84 -20.34
N SER A 445 15.50 -2.99 -20.34
CA SER A 445 14.80 -3.52 -21.52
C SER A 445 13.45 -2.83 -21.70
N TYR A 446 13.11 -2.51 -22.94
CA TYR A 446 11.85 -1.89 -23.34
C TYR A 446 11.15 -2.71 -24.42
N VAL A 447 9.83 -2.73 -24.39
CA VAL A 447 9.00 -3.48 -25.33
C VAL A 447 7.88 -2.61 -25.89
N PRO A 448 7.46 -2.80 -27.16
CA PRO A 448 6.28 -2.15 -27.69
C PRO A 448 5.03 -2.46 -26.87
N VAL A 449 4.25 -1.44 -26.54
CA VAL A 449 3.01 -1.61 -25.76
C VAL A 449 1.98 -2.52 -26.45
N SER A 450 2.07 -2.64 -27.78
CA SER A 450 1.20 -3.54 -28.56
C SER A 450 1.36 -5.03 -28.18
N ILE A 451 2.48 -5.46 -27.59
CA ILE A 451 2.64 -6.85 -27.15
C ILE A 451 1.62 -7.25 -26.09
N PHE A 452 1.25 -6.32 -25.20
CA PHE A 452 0.34 -6.61 -24.09
C PHE A 452 -1.06 -6.95 -24.60
N LYS A 453 -1.53 -6.24 -25.64
CA LYS A 453 -2.78 -6.57 -26.33
C LYS A 453 -2.72 -7.96 -26.97
N LYS A 454 -1.60 -8.29 -27.61
CA LYS A 454 -1.43 -9.59 -28.29
C LYS A 454 -1.34 -10.75 -27.29
N ALA A 455 -0.72 -10.53 -26.13
CA ALA A 455 -0.54 -11.54 -25.09
C ALA A 455 -1.78 -11.73 -24.21
N PHE A 456 -2.48 -10.64 -23.87
CA PHE A 456 -3.52 -10.65 -22.83
C PHE A 456 -4.90 -10.16 -23.31
N GLY A 457 -5.07 -9.86 -24.59
CA GLY A 457 -6.31 -9.28 -25.11
C GLY A 457 -6.52 -7.82 -24.71
N GLY A 458 -7.76 -7.36 -24.75
CA GLY A 458 -8.16 -6.02 -24.34
C GLY A 458 -7.84 -4.88 -25.32
N LYS A 459 -7.81 -3.66 -24.79
CA LYS A 459 -7.66 -2.41 -25.54
C LYS A 459 -6.42 -1.64 -25.10
N VAL A 460 -5.70 -1.10 -26.08
CA VAL A 460 -4.55 -0.21 -25.87
C VAL A 460 -4.75 1.04 -26.70
N SER A 461 -4.66 2.22 -26.09
CA SER A 461 -4.82 3.52 -26.75
C SER A 461 -3.84 4.55 -26.21
N LEU A 462 -3.43 5.51 -27.04
CA LEU A 462 -2.60 6.65 -26.64
C LEU A 462 -3.42 7.94 -26.76
N ASN A 463 -3.59 8.65 -25.65
CA ASN A 463 -4.03 10.04 -25.69
C ASN A 463 -2.80 10.93 -25.95
N LYS A 464 -2.65 11.40 -27.20
CA LYS A 464 -1.48 12.19 -27.62
C LYS A 464 -1.34 13.51 -26.85
N ASN A 465 -2.44 14.22 -26.60
CA ASN A 465 -2.45 15.52 -25.90
C ASN A 465 -2.02 15.37 -24.44
N LYS A 466 -2.57 14.37 -23.75
CA LYS A 466 -2.23 14.06 -22.36
C LYS A 466 -0.89 13.31 -22.23
N ARG A 467 -0.39 12.71 -23.32
CA ARG A 467 0.75 11.78 -23.37
C ARG A 467 0.57 10.62 -22.39
N ILE A 468 -0.63 10.03 -22.39
CA ILE A 468 -0.98 8.89 -21.54
C ILE A 468 -1.35 7.73 -22.44
N VAL A 469 -0.66 6.60 -22.27
CA VAL A 469 -1.10 5.32 -22.82
C VAL A 469 -2.04 4.65 -21.82
N THR A 470 -3.18 4.17 -22.28
CA THR A 470 -4.12 3.39 -21.48
C THR A 470 -4.19 1.98 -22.01
N MET A 471 -3.92 1.01 -21.14
CA MET A 471 -4.06 -0.41 -21.36
C MET A 471 -5.17 -0.94 -20.46
N ASN A 472 -6.26 -1.40 -21.05
CA ASN A 472 -7.31 -2.13 -20.36
C ASN A 472 -7.25 -3.57 -20.89
N LEU A 473 -6.54 -4.43 -20.17
CA LEU A 473 -6.19 -5.79 -20.60
C LEU A 473 -7.15 -6.79 -19.96
N ASP A 474 -7.47 -7.87 -20.68
CA ASP A 474 -8.35 -8.95 -20.21
C ASP A 474 -7.60 -9.91 -19.28
N THR A 475 -6.77 -9.37 -18.40
CA THR A 475 -6.04 -10.17 -17.41
C THR A 475 -6.99 -10.63 -16.34
N LYS A 476 -7.02 -11.94 -16.08
CA LYS A 476 -7.86 -12.51 -15.04
C LYS A 476 -7.36 -12.09 -13.65
N ASN A 477 -7.86 -10.96 -13.13
CA ASN A 477 -7.52 -10.51 -11.78
C ASN A 477 -8.36 -11.29 -10.76
N ILE A 478 -7.72 -12.26 -10.10
CA ILE A 478 -8.31 -13.11 -9.05
C ILE A 478 -9.03 -12.26 -8.01
N LEU A 479 -8.42 -11.16 -7.57
CA LEU A 479 -8.98 -10.30 -6.53
C LEU A 479 -10.22 -9.56 -7.01
N GLU A 480 -10.20 -9.00 -8.22
CA GLU A 480 -11.36 -8.32 -8.80
C GLU A 480 -12.53 -9.28 -8.96
N MET A 481 -12.27 -10.48 -9.47
CA MET A 481 -13.31 -11.48 -9.68
C MET A 481 -13.88 -12.02 -8.37
N TYR A 482 -13.02 -12.25 -7.36
CA TYR A 482 -13.47 -12.61 -6.01
C TYR A 482 -14.32 -11.50 -5.39
N ASN A 483 -13.91 -10.22 -5.50
CA ASN A 483 -14.68 -9.10 -4.96
C ASN A 483 -16.02 -8.94 -5.68
N LYS A 484 -16.07 -9.14 -7.01
CA LYS A 484 -17.34 -9.19 -7.76
C LYS A 484 -18.23 -10.32 -7.23
N ALA A 485 -17.67 -11.53 -7.03
CA ALA A 485 -18.42 -12.65 -6.47
C ALA A 485 -19.00 -12.34 -5.08
N LYS A 486 -18.19 -11.72 -4.22
CA LYS A 486 -18.60 -11.30 -2.88
C LYS A 486 -19.71 -10.25 -2.92
N ASN A 487 -19.59 -9.22 -3.76
CA ASN A 487 -20.62 -8.20 -3.92
C ASN A 487 -21.94 -8.81 -4.45
N GLU A 488 -21.88 -9.75 -5.39
CA GLU A 488 -23.08 -10.47 -5.83
C GLU A 488 -23.70 -11.31 -4.71
N GLU A 489 -22.89 -11.94 -3.86
CA GLU A 489 -23.37 -12.68 -2.69
C GLU A 489 -24.06 -11.76 -1.67
N GLU A 490 -23.45 -10.60 -1.38
CA GLU A 490 -23.99 -9.57 -0.47
C GLU A 490 -25.30 -8.98 -0.99
N ASN A 491 -25.44 -8.85 -2.31
CA ASN A 491 -26.69 -8.44 -2.98
C ASN A 491 -27.72 -9.58 -3.12
N GLY A 492 -27.47 -10.76 -2.55
CA GLY A 492 -28.38 -11.91 -2.59
C GLY A 492 -28.36 -12.72 -3.90
N ASN A 493 -27.55 -12.34 -4.89
CA ASN A 493 -27.43 -13.00 -6.19
C ASN A 493 -26.56 -14.27 -6.12
N THR A 494 -26.96 -15.24 -5.30
CA THR A 494 -26.17 -16.44 -4.94
C THR A 494 -25.71 -17.27 -6.15
N LYS A 495 -26.57 -17.44 -7.17
CA LYS A 495 -26.23 -18.19 -8.41
C LYS A 495 -25.08 -17.53 -9.17
N LYS A 496 -25.11 -16.20 -9.28
CA LYS A 496 -24.07 -15.40 -9.96
C LYS A 496 -22.79 -15.37 -9.13
N ALA A 497 -22.90 -15.20 -7.80
CA ALA A 497 -21.78 -15.28 -6.88
C ALA A 497 -21.05 -16.62 -6.98
N LYS A 498 -21.77 -17.75 -6.91
CA LYS A 498 -21.20 -19.10 -7.04
C LYS A 498 -20.44 -19.27 -8.36
N LYS A 499 -21.02 -18.81 -9.48
CA LYS A 499 -20.34 -18.83 -10.80
C LYS A 499 -19.01 -18.07 -10.76
N LEU A 500 -19.00 -16.85 -10.23
CA LEU A 500 -17.79 -16.03 -10.14
C LEU A 500 -16.74 -16.61 -9.17
N TYR A 501 -17.16 -17.22 -8.05
CA TYR A 501 -16.24 -17.94 -7.18
C TYR A 501 -15.64 -19.17 -7.87
N LEU A 502 -16.43 -19.93 -8.63
CA LEU A 502 -15.92 -21.05 -9.43
C LEU A 502 -14.94 -20.58 -10.51
N GLU A 503 -15.18 -19.44 -11.16
CA GLU A 503 -14.22 -18.83 -12.07
C GLU A 503 -12.94 -18.41 -11.34
N THR A 504 -13.04 -17.91 -10.10
CA THR A 504 -11.88 -17.60 -9.24
C THR A 504 -11.03 -18.86 -9.00
N LEU A 505 -11.68 -19.99 -8.74
CA LEU A 505 -11.02 -21.28 -8.54
C LEU A 505 -10.43 -21.89 -9.82
N LYS A 506 -10.90 -21.48 -11.01
CA LYS A 506 -10.25 -21.85 -12.28
C LYS A 506 -8.88 -21.19 -12.43
N ILE A 507 -8.70 -19.98 -11.90
CA ILE A 507 -7.42 -19.26 -11.96
C ILE A 507 -6.52 -19.66 -10.79
N ASN A 508 -7.07 -19.70 -9.58
CA ASN A 508 -6.36 -20.13 -8.38
C ASN A 508 -7.11 -21.28 -7.72
N LYS A 509 -6.70 -22.50 -8.04
CA LYS A 509 -7.28 -23.74 -7.50
C LYS A 509 -7.25 -23.81 -5.98
N ASN A 510 -6.31 -23.09 -5.33
CA ASN A 510 -6.12 -23.11 -3.88
C ASN A 510 -6.57 -21.79 -3.23
N HIS A 511 -7.45 -21.03 -3.87
CA HIS A 511 -8.04 -19.84 -3.23
C HIS A 511 -9.01 -20.28 -2.13
N SER A 512 -8.49 -20.42 -0.91
CA SER A 512 -9.22 -20.93 0.26
C SER A 512 -10.59 -20.29 0.46
N THR A 513 -10.70 -18.97 0.35
CA THR A 513 -11.98 -18.31 0.63
C THR A 513 -13.01 -18.57 -0.44
N ALA A 514 -12.62 -18.63 -1.72
CA ALA A 514 -13.53 -19.05 -2.78
C ALA A 514 -13.96 -20.52 -2.61
N LEU A 515 -13.06 -21.41 -2.16
CA LEU A 515 -13.43 -22.80 -1.82
C LEU A 515 -14.50 -22.83 -0.72
N LYS A 516 -14.26 -22.13 0.39
CA LYS A 516 -15.19 -22.02 1.53
C LYS A 516 -16.54 -21.42 1.13
N LYS A 517 -16.53 -20.40 0.27
CA LYS A 517 -17.75 -19.74 -0.21
C LYS A 517 -18.56 -20.68 -1.13
N VAL A 518 -17.88 -21.35 -2.06
CA VAL A 518 -18.52 -22.32 -2.97
C VAL A 518 -19.10 -23.50 -2.21
N SER A 519 -18.35 -24.10 -1.28
CA SER A 519 -18.83 -25.24 -0.50
C SER A 519 -20.08 -24.90 0.31
N ARG A 520 -20.11 -23.72 0.95
CA ARG A 520 -21.28 -23.24 1.70
C ARG A 520 -22.50 -22.99 0.80
N LEU A 521 -22.29 -22.37 -0.36
CA LEU A 521 -23.38 -22.10 -1.32
C LEU A 521 -23.96 -23.40 -1.87
N LEU A 522 -23.13 -24.39 -2.19
CA LEU A 522 -23.57 -25.71 -2.64
C LEU A 522 -24.34 -26.47 -1.56
N ALA A 523 -23.86 -26.44 -0.31
CA ALA A 523 -24.57 -27.05 0.82
C ALA A 523 -25.95 -26.41 1.04
N LYS A 524 -26.05 -25.08 0.92
CA LYS A 524 -27.34 -24.36 1.03
C LYS A 524 -28.33 -24.74 -0.09
N GLU A 525 -27.83 -25.10 -1.27
CA GLU A 525 -28.64 -25.59 -2.39
C GLU A 525 -28.99 -27.08 -2.28
N GLY A 526 -28.53 -27.78 -1.24
CA GLY A 526 -28.70 -29.23 -1.08
C GLY A 526 -27.77 -30.08 -1.95
N ASN A 527 -26.83 -29.46 -2.69
CA ASN A 527 -25.81 -30.20 -3.44
C ASN A 527 -24.63 -30.58 -2.52
N PHE A 528 -24.88 -31.54 -1.63
CA PHE A 528 -23.91 -31.96 -0.62
C PHE A 528 -22.71 -32.70 -1.22
N THR A 529 -22.88 -33.44 -2.32
CA THR A 529 -21.79 -34.17 -2.99
C THR A 529 -20.69 -33.23 -3.44
N ASP A 530 -21.03 -32.14 -4.14
CA ASP A 530 -20.04 -31.15 -4.52
C ASP A 530 -19.54 -30.36 -3.31
N ALA A 531 -20.41 -30.05 -2.34
CA ALA A 531 -20.01 -29.32 -1.14
C ALA A 531 -18.88 -30.03 -0.37
N VAL A 532 -18.99 -31.35 -0.16
CA VAL A 532 -17.96 -32.20 0.47
C VAL A 532 -16.64 -32.07 -0.27
N LYS A 533 -16.64 -32.19 -1.62
CA LYS A 533 -15.43 -32.05 -2.43
C LYS A 533 -14.72 -30.71 -2.23
N TYR A 534 -15.47 -29.61 -2.15
CA TYR A 534 -14.90 -28.28 -1.93
C TYR A 534 -14.48 -28.05 -0.47
N TYR A 535 -15.19 -28.61 0.51
CA TYR A 535 -14.80 -28.57 1.91
C TYR A 535 -13.48 -29.32 2.16
N ASN A 536 -13.31 -30.53 1.60
CA ASN A 536 -12.05 -31.29 1.74
C ASN A 536 -10.88 -30.50 1.16
N ARG A 537 -11.01 -29.95 -0.06
CA ARG A 537 -9.99 -29.09 -0.66
C ARG A 537 -9.68 -27.84 0.16
N TYR A 538 -10.67 -27.27 0.85
CA TYR A 538 -10.43 -26.15 1.75
C TYR A 538 -9.63 -26.60 2.99
N LEU A 539 -9.98 -27.73 3.58
CA LEU A 539 -9.34 -28.26 4.79
C LEU A 539 -7.92 -28.80 4.53
N GLU A 540 -7.57 -29.14 3.29
CA GLU A 540 -6.17 -29.39 2.87
C GLU A 540 -5.29 -28.13 3.02
N ILE A 541 -5.88 -26.93 2.93
CA ILE A 541 -5.18 -25.64 3.04
C ILE A 541 -5.29 -25.11 4.47
N VAL A 542 -6.49 -25.21 5.05
CA VAL A 542 -6.84 -24.68 6.36
C VAL A 542 -7.26 -25.83 7.28
N GLU A 543 -6.27 -26.51 7.83
CA GLU A 543 -6.45 -27.77 8.56
C GLU A 543 -7.29 -27.66 9.85
N ASN A 544 -7.27 -26.49 10.49
CA ASN A 544 -7.82 -26.27 11.84
C ASN A 544 -9.10 -25.41 11.86
N ASP A 545 -9.82 -25.29 10.74
CA ASP A 545 -11.12 -24.60 10.72
C ASP A 545 -12.25 -25.52 11.20
N LYS A 546 -12.49 -25.50 12.51
CA LYS A 546 -13.51 -26.33 13.18
C LYS A 546 -14.92 -26.11 12.64
N TRP A 547 -15.27 -24.90 12.22
CA TRP A 547 -16.61 -24.57 11.73
C TRP A 547 -16.84 -25.13 10.34
N VAL A 548 -15.83 -25.05 9.48
CA VAL A 548 -15.88 -25.69 8.16
C VAL A 548 -15.88 -27.21 8.29
N ARG A 549 -15.08 -27.79 9.20
CA ARG A 549 -15.11 -29.23 9.48
C ARG A 549 -16.48 -29.67 10.01
N SER A 550 -17.13 -28.89 10.87
CA SER A 550 -18.51 -29.17 11.31
C SER A 550 -19.50 -29.12 10.14
N SER A 551 -19.36 -28.15 9.25
CA SER A 551 -20.20 -28.05 8.04
C SER A 551 -19.99 -29.23 7.09
N LEU A 552 -18.76 -29.76 7.01
CA LEU A 552 -18.44 -30.99 6.28
C LEU A 552 -19.13 -32.21 6.92
N GLY A 553 -19.10 -32.34 8.24
CA GLY A 553 -19.81 -33.41 8.96
C GLY A 553 -21.30 -33.43 8.68
N TRP A 554 -21.95 -32.26 8.68
CA TRP A 554 -23.37 -32.13 8.32
C TRP A 554 -23.65 -32.43 6.84
N ALA A 555 -22.70 -32.14 5.95
CA ALA A 555 -22.82 -32.51 4.54
C ALA A 555 -22.73 -34.04 4.37
N TYR A 556 -21.83 -34.73 5.07
CA TYR A 556 -21.77 -36.20 5.09
C TYR A 556 -23.06 -36.81 5.65
N TYR A 557 -23.55 -36.29 6.78
CA TYR A 557 -24.83 -36.72 7.36
C TYR A 557 -25.98 -36.62 6.35
N SER A 558 -26.04 -35.51 5.61
CA SER A 558 -27.06 -35.25 4.59
C SER A 558 -26.94 -36.17 3.37
N LEU A 559 -25.74 -36.68 3.08
CA LEU A 559 -25.48 -37.70 2.07
C LEU A 559 -25.73 -39.13 2.56
N LYS A 560 -26.14 -39.30 3.83
CA LYS A 560 -26.26 -40.59 4.52
C LYS A 560 -24.92 -41.33 4.69
N ASP A 561 -23.80 -40.63 4.55
CA ASP A 561 -22.46 -41.14 4.80
C ASP A 561 -22.16 -41.00 6.31
N MET A 562 -22.73 -41.91 7.09
CA MET A 562 -22.69 -41.85 8.56
C MET A 562 -21.28 -42.11 9.09
N GLU A 563 -20.49 -42.98 8.45
CA GLU A 563 -19.11 -43.27 8.84
C GLU A 563 -18.25 -42.00 8.81
N ASN A 564 -18.29 -41.24 7.71
CA ASN A 564 -17.50 -40.01 7.63
C ASN A 564 -18.09 -38.88 8.48
N ALA A 565 -19.41 -38.83 8.68
CA ALA A 565 -20.04 -37.87 9.59
C ALA A 565 -19.59 -38.11 11.05
N GLU A 566 -19.65 -39.37 11.51
CA GLU A 566 -19.22 -39.79 12.84
C GLU A 566 -17.75 -39.47 13.06
N LYS A 567 -16.87 -39.90 12.16
CA LYS A 567 -15.42 -39.64 12.22
C LYS A 567 -15.13 -38.14 12.30
N THR A 568 -15.88 -37.33 11.56
CA THR A 568 -15.73 -35.87 11.56
C THR A 568 -16.13 -35.25 12.89
N PHE A 569 -17.27 -35.65 13.46
CA PHE A 569 -17.74 -35.07 14.73
C PHE A 569 -16.99 -35.62 15.94
N LYS A 570 -16.57 -36.89 15.95
CA LYS A 570 -15.64 -37.46 16.95
C LYS A 570 -14.35 -36.65 17.05
N TYR A 571 -13.72 -36.37 15.90
CA TYR A 571 -12.55 -35.51 15.86
C TYR A 571 -12.82 -34.13 16.49
N LEU A 572 -14.00 -33.55 16.25
CA LEU A 572 -14.35 -32.22 16.76
C LEU A 572 -14.59 -32.24 18.27
N THR A 573 -15.22 -33.27 18.82
CA THR A 573 -15.43 -33.43 20.27
C THR A 573 -14.14 -33.75 21.00
N GLU A 574 -13.23 -34.52 20.40
CA GLU A 574 -11.90 -34.80 20.98
C GLU A 574 -11.03 -33.54 21.04
N LYS A 575 -11.04 -32.73 19.98
CA LYS A 575 -10.18 -31.54 19.88
C LYS A 575 -10.78 -30.29 20.54
N TYR A 576 -12.11 -30.23 20.64
CA TYR A 576 -12.84 -29.10 21.21
C TYR A 576 -13.92 -29.62 22.17
N PRO A 577 -13.53 -30.28 23.27
CA PRO A 577 -14.47 -30.95 24.18
C PRO A 577 -15.43 -29.97 24.85
N ASP A 578 -15.08 -28.70 24.97
CA ASP A 578 -15.92 -27.68 25.62
C ASP A 578 -17.00 -27.09 24.69
N ASN A 579 -17.18 -27.64 23.48
CA ASN A 579 -18.17 -27.13 22.53
C ASN A 579 -19.45 -27.96 22.51
N VAL A 580 -20.50 -27.43 23.13
CA VAL A 580 -21.85 -28.00 23.17
C VAL A 580 -22.33 -28.49 21.79
N SER A 581 -22.12 -27.69 20.73
CA SER A 581 -22.69 -27.98 19.41
C SER A 581 -22.04 -29.19 18.72
N PHE A 582 -20.78 -29.51 19.04
CA PHE A 582 -20.11 -30.67 18.46
C PHE A 582 -20.58 -31.97 19.10
N TRP A 583 -20.82 -31.97 20.42
CA TRP A 583 -21.44 -33.09 21.11
C TRP A 583 -22.88 -33.34 20.64
N MET A 584 -23.67 -32.27 20.47
CA MET A 584 -25.01 -32.39 19.88
C MET A 584 -24.97 -32.97 18.47
N ALA A 585 -24.00 -32.57 17.65
CA ALA A 585 -23.86 -33.07 16.29
C ALA A 585 -23.46 -34.56 16.26
N LEU A 586 -22.53 -34.98 17.12
CA LEU A 586 -22.15 -36.40 17.25
C LEU A 586 -23.33 -37.25 17.75
N GLY A 587 -24.08 -36.77 18.74
CA GLY A 587 -25.30 -37.43 19.20
C GLY A 587 -26.33 -37.58 18.08
N ALA A 588 -26.51 -36.55 17.24
CA ALA A 588 -27.41 -36.63 16.10
C ALA A 588 -26.98 -37.67 15.04
N VAL A 589 -25.68 -37.95 14.90
CA VAL A 589 -25.18 -39.06 14.06
C VAL A 589 -25.58 -40.40 14.64
N TYR A 590 -25.30 -40.66 15.91
CA TYR A 590 -25.61 -41.92 16.56
C TYR A 590 -27.12 -42.21 16.66
N CYS A 591 -27.92 -41.16 16.89
CA CYS A 591 -29.39 -41.24 16.90
C CYS A 591 -29.99 -41.49 15.51
N ASN A 592 -29.22 -41.36 14.43
CA ASN A 592 -29.74 -41.53 13.08
C ASN A 592 -30.33 -42.94 12.89
N TYR A 593 -31.43 -43.02 12.14
CA TYR A 593 -32.13 -44.29 11.88
C TYR A 593 -31.25 -45.38 11.25
N ASN A 594 -30.19 -45.03 10.52
CA ASN A 594 -29.29 -46.01 9.93
C ASN A 594 -28.19 -46.50 10.88
N VAL A 595 -28.00 -45.83 12.03
CA VAL A 595 -26.95 -46.13 13.01
C VAL A 595 -27.57 -46.75 14.28
N LYS A 596 -28.57 -46.07 14.86
CA LYS A 596 -29.32 -46.51 16.06
C LYS A 596 -28.45 -46.87 17.27
N GLU A 597 -27.32 -46.18 17.43
CA GLU A 597 -26.47 -46.32 18.62
C GLU A 597 -26.99 -45.39 19.74
N TYR A 598 -28.17 -45.73 20.26
CA TYR A 598 -28.92 -44.89 21.19
C TYR A 598 -28.18 -44.60 22.50
N ASP A 599 -27.44 -45.58 23.03
CA ASP A 599 -26.59 -45.40 24.22
C ASP A 599 -25.47 -44.36 23.99
N GLU A 600 -24.75 -44.46 22.87
CA GLU A 600 -23.71 -43.50 22.52
C GLU A 600 -24.27 -42.11 22.22
N SER A 601 -25.45 -42.05 21.59
CA SER A 601 -26.19 -40.81 21.41
C SER A 601 -26.55 -40.16 22.75
N ARG A 602 -27.04 -40.93 23.72
CA ARG A 602 -27.40 -40.45 25.07
C ARG A 602 -26.17 -39.91 25.80
N LYS A 603 -25.02 -40.61 25.72
CA LYS A 603 -23.74 -40.13 26.26
C LYS A 603 -23.34 -38.78 25.66
N CYS A 604 -23.44 -38.61 24.35
CA CYS A 604 -23.11 -37.35 23.68
C CYS A 604 -24.03 -36.20 24.11
N TYR A 605 -25.33 -36.43 24.17
CA TYR A 605 -26.29 -35.40 24.60
C TYR A 605 -26.13 -35.02 26.07
N ASN A 606 -25.82 -35.97 26.95
CA ASN A 606 -25.50 -35.68 28.34
C ASN A 606 -24.18 -34.92 28.49
N ALA A 607 -23.15 -35.27 27.71
CA ALA A 607 -21.93 -34.48 27.63
C ALA A 607 -22.22 -33.04 27.20
N ALA A 608 -23.09 -32.82 26.21
CA ALA A 608 -23.53 -31.48 25.80
C ALA A 608 -24.27 -30.72 26.91
N LEU A 609 -25.10 -31.39 27.73
CA LEU A 609 -25.81 -30.77 28.86
C LEU A 609 -24.87 -30.31 29.98
N ASN A 610 -23.76 -31.01 30.18
CA ASN A 610 -22.76 -30.67 31.20
C ASN A 610 -21.91 -29.43 30.83
N LEU A 611 -22.01 -28.93 29.60
CA LEU A 611 -21.24 -27.80 29.07
C LEU A 611 -22.04 -26.48 29.03
N GLU A 612 -23.03 -26.35 29.92
CA GLU A 612 -23.88 -25.14 30.05
C GLU A 612 -24.54 -24.67 28.73
N PRO A 613 -25.35 -25.51 28.06
CA PRO A 613 -26.05 -25.13 26.82
C PRO A 613 -27.02 -23.96 27.03
N ASN A 614 -27.22 -23.16 25.98
CA ASN A 614 -28.30 -22.16 25.98
C ASN A 614 -29.69 -22.82 25.92
N ASP A 615 -30.75 -22.05 26.16
CA ASP A 615 -32.11 -22.61 26.28
C ASP A 615 -32.59 -23.34 25.01
N ASN A 616 -32.23 -22.83 23.82
CA ASN A 616 -32.56 -23.49 22.56
C ASN A 616 -31.84 -24.84 22.42
N GLN A 617 -30.56 -24.89 22.81
CA GLN A 617 -29.78 -26.12 22.82
C GLN A 617 -30.33 -27.11 23.85
N LYS A 618 -30.63 -26.67 25.08
CA LYS A 618 -31.27 -27.49 26.13
C LYS A 618 -32.57 -28.11 25.63
N ASN A 619 -33.44 -27.31 25.03
CA ASN A 619 -34.71 -27.79 24.49
C ASN A 619 -34.52 -28.79 23.35
N THR A 620 -33.53 -28.57 22.49
CA THR A 620 -33.18 -29.51 21.41
C THR A 620 -32.67 -30.83 21.97
N ILE A 621 -31.76 -30.78 22.95
CA ILE A 621 -31.19 -31.97 23.58
C ILE A 621 -32.27 -32.78 24.29
N LYS A 622 -33.14 -32.15 25.08
CA LYS A 622 -34.26 -32.81 25.77
C LYS A 622 -35.16 -33.57 24.80
N LYS A 623 -35.57 -32.93 23.69
CA LYS A 623 -36.38 -33.58 22.66
C LYS A 623 -35.70 -34.81 22.05
N GLN A 624 -34.38 -34.76 21.87
CA GLN A 624 -33.63 -35.89 21.34
C GLN A 624 -33.50 -37.03 22.35
N LEU A 625 -33.29 -36.72 23.63
CA LEU A 625 -33.30 -37.71 24.71
C LEU A 625 -34.67 -38.39 24.86
N GLU A 626 -35.76 -37.63 24.83
CA GLU A 626 -37.14 -38.18 24.83
C GLU A 626 -37.42 -39.05 23.59
N TYR A 627 -36.86 -38.69 22.43
CA TYR A 627 -36.97 -39.52 21.23
C TYR A 627 -36.24 -40.85 21.42
N ILE A 628 -35.02 -40.81 21.96
CA ILE A 628 -34.23 -42.00 22.26
C ILE A 628 -34.98 -42.90 23.24
N GLU A 629 -35.50 -42.38 24.35
CA GLU A 629 -36.26 -43.16 25.35
C GLU A 629 -37.51 -43.85 24.79
N LYS A 630 -38.07 -43.36 23.68
CA LYS A 630 -39.24 -43.97 23.02
C LYS A 630 -38.90 -45.04 22.00
N HIS A 631 -37.63 -45.14 21.58
CA HIS A 631 -37.18 -45.99 20.47
C HIS A 631 -36.00 -46.91 20.83
N ASP A 632 -35.41 -46.72 22.01
CA ASP A 632 -34.56 -47.64 22.76
C ASP A 632 -35.45 -48.72 23.42
#